data_AF-A0A091RF69-F1
#
_entry.id   AF-A0A091RF69-F1
#
_cell.length_a   1.000
_cell.length_b   1.000
_cell.length_c   1.000
_cell.angle_alpha   90.00
_cell.angle_beta   90.00
_cell.angle_gamma   90.00
#
_symmetry.space_group_name_H-M   'P 1'
#
loop_
_entity.id
_entity.type
_entity.pdbx_description
1 polymer ?
#
loop_
_entity_poly.entity_id
_entity_poly.type
_entity_poly.pdbx_seq_one_letter_code
_entity_poly.pdbx_strand_id
1 'polypeptide(L)'
;EALMAELSGLVQEVVKSSSWWERHGVDISILACSFLLLPAGFLCLRSAQAIPFLVGVLTLGVVHHTLTVKGSHLASHNALTESKSWGKVWAIFFIELCSAFTAEQATYNHVKLHHGYTNVIGLGDSSTSVVGKLYHLAHVLPLLPRTDLLRNVEWKAALWTLCCMFLGLYCHYWLLLHVSGFQSPW
;
A
#
# COMPACT_ATOMS: atom_id res chain seq x y z
N GLU A 1 30.30 10.45 -11.63
CA GLU A 1 30.55 9.68 -10.39
C GLU A 1 30.75 10.59 -9.18
N ALA A 2 31.67 11.57 -9.21
CA ALA A 2 31.91 12.49 -8.08
C ALA A 2 30.63 13.20 -7.56
N LEU A 3 29.79 13.74 -8.46
CA LEU A 3 28.54 14.42 -8.10
C LEU A 3 27.53 13.49 -7.37
N MET A 4 27.48 12.22 -7.74
CA MET A 4 26.58 11.23 -7.12
C MET A 4 27.07 10.84 -5.71
N ALA A 5 28.39 10.76 -5.53
CA ALA A 5 28.99 10.53 -4.22
C ALA A 5 28.76 11.72 -3.27
N GLU A 6 28.90 12.95 -3.78
CA GLU A 6 28.62 14.18 -3.02
C GLU A 6 27.15 14.26 -2.59
N LEU A 7 26.21 14.04 -3.52
CA LEU A 7 24.78 14.00 -3.21
C LEU A 7 24.45 12.92 -2.17
N SER A 8 25.03 11.73 -2.30
CA SER A 8 24.86 10.65 -1.31
C SER A 8 25.36 11.06 0.07
N GLY A 9 26.50 11.76 0.13
CA GLY A 9 27.05 12.32 1.38
C GLY A 9 26.07 13.29 2.05
N LEU A 10 25.55 14.26 1.30
CA LEU A 10 24.58 15.24 1.79
C LEU A 10 23.28 14.58 2.28
N VAL A 11 22.75 13.61 1.53
CA VAL A 11 21.54 12.87 1.94
C VAL A 11 21.80 12.10 3.23
N GLN A 12 22.96 11.45 3.37
CA GLN A 12 23.30 10.73 4.60
C GLN A 12 23.47 11.67 5.80
N GLU A 13 24.00 12.87 5.60
CA GLU A 13 24.10 13.88 6.65
C GLU A 13 22.71 14.36 7.12
N VAL A 14 21.81 14.63 6.18
CA VAL A 14 20.41 14.96 6.49
C VAL A 14 19.75 13.81 7.25
N VAL A 15 19.86 12.56 6.76
CA VAL A 15 19.26 11.39 7.42
C VAL A 15 19.79 11.21 8.84
N LYS A 16 21.08 11.43 9.08
CA LYS A 16 21.68 11.32 10.42
C LYS A 16 21.27 12.44 11.37
N SER A 17 21.06 13.64 10.85
CA SER A 17 20.64 14.80 11.64
C SER A 17 19.13 14.85 11.89
N SER A 18 18.32 14.17 11.07
CA SER A 18 16.87 14.06 11.27
C SER A 18 16.50 13.24 12.50
N SER A 19 15.54 13.77 13.25
CA SER A 19 14.91 13.09 14.38
C SER A 19 14.12 11.85 13.95
N TRP A 20 13.85 10.95 14.89
CA TRP A 20 12.97 9.79 14.62
C TRP A 20 11.58 10.21 14.15
N TRP A 21 11.05 11.33 14.66
CA TRP A 21 9.75 11.85 14.26
C TRP A 21 9.70 12.24 12.79
N GLU A 22 10.74 12.93 12.31
CA GLU A 22 10.87 13.32 10.89
C GLU A 22 11.11 12.10 9.99
N ARG A 23 11.88 11.11 10.47
CA ARG A 23 12.19 9.90 9.68
C ARG A 23 11.03 8.90 9.60
N HIS A 24 10.23 8.79 10.65
CA HIS A 24 9.24 7.71 10.78
C HIS A 24 7.91 8.19 11.39
N GLY A 25 7.97 9.01 12.43
CA GLY A 25 6.82 9.34 13.27
C GLY A 25 5.65 9.99 12.54
N VAL A 26 5.91 10.93 11.62
CA VAL A 26 4.85 11.61 10.84
C VAL A 26 4.06 10.60 10.01
N ASP A 27 4.74 9.74 9.27
CA ASP A 27 4.10 8.77 8.39
C ASP A 27 3.39 7.66 9.16
N ILE A 28 3.99 7.17 10.25
CA ILE A 28 3.36 6.21 11.16
C ILE A 28 2.08 6.80 11.76
N SER A 29 2.11 8.08 12.15
CA SER A 29 0.93 8.76 12.70
C SER A 29 -0.21 8.86 11.68
N ILE A 30 0.11 9.18 10.42
CA ILE A 30 -0.88 9.22 9.34
C ILE A 30 -1.52 7.84 9.10
N LEU A 31 -0.70 6.78 9.09
CA LEU A 31 -1.18 5.41 8.95
C LEU A 31 -2.05 5.00 10.15
N ALA A 32 -1.61 5.31 11.37
CA ALA A 32 -2.37 5.04 12.60
C ALA A 32 -3.73 5.76 12.59
N CYS A 33 -3.76 7.05 12.22
CA CYS A 33 -5.01 7.80 12.07
C CYS A 33 -5.93 7.17 11.02
N SER A 34 -5.38 6.66 9.92
CA SER A 34 -6.17 5.96 8.90
C SER A 34 -6.77 4.65 9.42
N PHE A 35 -6.03 3.88 10.21
CA PHE A 35 -6.58 2.70 10.89
C PHE A 35 -7.70 3.06 11.88
N LEU A 36 -7.56 4.15 12.61
CA LEU A 36 -8.59 4.63 13.54
C LEU A 36 -9.84 5.15 12.83
N LEU A 37 -9.70 5.70 11.62
CA LEU A 37 -10.82 6.15 10.78
C LEU A 37 -11.58 5.00 10.11
N LEU A 38 -10.96 3.82 9.98
CA LEU A 38 -11.57 2.65 9.36
C LEU A 38 -12.94 2.28 10.01
N PRO A 39 -13.06 2.07 11.33
CA PRO A 39 -14.36 1.79 11.95
C PRO A 39 -15.36 2.93 11.80
N ALA A 40 -14.92 4.19 11.85
CA ALA A 40 -15.79 5.35 11.67
C ALA A 40 -16.38 5.38 10.24
N GLY A 41 -15.58 5.08 9.22
CA GLY A 41 -16.04 4.97 7.84
C GLY A 41 -17.09 3.88 7.65
N PHE A 42 -16.87 2.69 8.21
CA PHE A 42 -17.84 1.60 8.15
C PHE A 42 -19.13 1.91 8.93
N LEU A 43 -19.05 2.56 10.10
CA LEU A 43 -20.24 2.98 10.84
C LEU A 43 -21.07 4.01 10.06
N CYS A 44 -20.42 4.91 9.33
CA CYS A 44 -21.09 5.89 8.47
C CYS A 44 -21.88 5.22 7.33
N LEU A 45 -21.37 4.11 6.77
CA LEU A 45 -22.08 3.33 5.74
C LEU A 45 -23.41 2.74 6.21
N ARG A 46 -23.61 2.58 7.53
CA ARG A 46 -24.88 2.11 8.10
C ARG A 46 -26.01 3.13 7.99
N SER A 47 -25.67 4.40 7.77
CA SER A 47 -26.67 5.47 7.78
C SER A 47 -27.60 5.41 6.57
N ALA A 48 -28.91 5.57 6.81
CA ALA A 48 -29.91 5.72 5.76
C ALA A 48 -29.90 7.11 5.10
N GLN A 49 -29.21 8.09 5.68
CA GLN A 49 -29.10 9.44 5.13
C GLN A 49 -27.92 9.53 4.14
N ALA A 50 -28.14 10.19 2.99
CA ALA A 50 -27.16 10.27 1.92
C ALA A 50 -25.84 10.93 2.35
N ILE A 51 -25.88 12.01 3.13
CA ILE A 51 -24.68 12.75 3.54
C ILE A 51 -23.71 11.89 4.38
N PRO A 52 -24.11 11.33 5.55
CA PRO A 52 -23.22 10.49 6.33
C PRO A 52 -22.80 9.23 5.56
N PHE A 53 -23.67 8.65 4.73
CA PHE A 53 -23.28 7.55 3.85
C PHE A 53 -22.14 7.94 2.91
N LEU A 54 -22.25 9.07 2.20
CA LEU A 54 -21.21 9.59 1.30
C LEU A 54 -19.91 9.92 2.06
N VAL A 55 -20.02 10.50 3.26
CA VAL A 55 -18.86 10.72 4.14
C VAL A 55 -18.18 9.40 4.48
N GLY A 56 -18.95 8.33 4.74
CA GLY A 56 -18.42 6.98 4.96
C GLY A 56 -17.67 6.45 3.75
N VAL A 57 -18.25 6.54 2.55
CA VAL A 57 -17.61 6.13 1.29
C VAL A 57 -16.30 6.89 1.06
N LEU A 58 -16.30 8.22 1.20
CA LEU A 58 -15.11 9.05 1.03
C LEU A 58 -14.04 8.74 2.08
N THR A 59 -14.43 8.57 3.34
CA THR A 59 -13.51 8.23 4.43
C THR A 59 -12.83 6.88 4.15
N LEU A 60 -13.62 5.86 3.78
CA LEU A 60 -13.08 4.55 3.44
C LEU A 60 -12.19 4.59 2.19
N GLY A 61 -12.52 5.43 1.20
CA GLY A 61 -11.66 5.66 0.03
C GLY A 61 -10.31 6.28 0.40
N VAL A 62 -10.30 7.29 1.27
CA VAL A 62 -9.07 7.92 1.78
C VAL A 62 -8.25 6.94 2.62
N VAL A 63 -8.90 6.18 3.50
CA VAL A 63 -8.24 5.14 4.30
C VAL A 63 -7.63 4.09 3.38
N HIS A 64 -8.40 3.57 2.41
CA HIS A 64 -7.92 2.60 1.44
C HIS A 64 -6.69 3.13 0.69
N HIS A 65 -6.77 4.31 0.09
CA HIS A 65 -5.65 4.93 -0.61
C HIS A 65 -4.42 5.09 0.30
N THR A 66 -4.62 5.51 1.55
CA THR A 66 -3.52 5.73 2.49
C THR A 66 -2.84 4.41 2.86
N LEU A 67 -3.59 3.34 3.09
CA LEU A 67 -3.02 2.03 3.41
C LEU A 67 -2.38 1.36 2.19
N THR A 68 -3.05 1.37 1.03
CA THR A 68 -2.60 0.61 -0.14
C THR A 68 -1.57 1.33 -0.99
N VAL A 69 -1.62 2.66 -1.06
CA VAL A 69 -0.64 3.45 -1.81
C VAL A 69 0.48 3.88 -0.89
N LYS A 70 0.18 4.71 0.12
CA LYS A 70 1.20 5.28 1.00
C LYS A 70 1.85 4.22 1.89
N GLY A 71 1.05 3.36 2.52
CA GLY A 71 1.56 2.26 3.35
C GLY A 71 2.46 1.31 2.57
N SER A 72 2.03 0.86 1.39
CA SER A 72 2.85 0.00 0.51
C SER A 72 4.12 0.69 0.04
N HIS A 73 4.06 1.97 -0.34
CA HIS A 73 5.24 2.75 -0.74
C HIS A 73 6.28 2.81 0.37
N LEU A 74 5.85 3.15 1.59
CA LEU A 74 6.73 3.20 2.76
C LEU A 74 7.30 1.81 3.10
N ALA A 75 6.48 0.77 2.98
CA ALA A 75 6.91 -0.60 3.23
C ALA A 75 7.93 -1.11 2.19
N SER A 76 7.75 -0.78 0.91
CA SER A 76 8.72 -1.11 -0.15
C SER A 76 10.09 -0.46 0.06
N HIS A 77 10.14 0.70 0.72
CA HIS A 77 11.38 1.38 1.07
C HIS A 77 11.90 1.04 2.48
N ASN A 78 11.25 0.12 3.20
CA ASN A 78 11.55 -0.17 4.60
C ASN A 78 11.54 1.09 5.50
N ALA A 79 10.71 2.08 5.16
CA ALA A 79 10.69 3.39 5.82
C ALA A 79 9.90 3.40 7.13
N LEU A 80 9.16 2.32 7.44
CA LEU A 80 8.35 2.21 8.66
C LEU A 80 9.16 1.75 9.88
N THR A 81 10.36 1.19 9.68
CA THR A 81 11.17 0.65 10.76
C THR A 81 12.62 0.48 10.32
N GLU A 82 13.56 0.65 11.26
CA GLU A 82 14.97 0.35 11.04
C GLU A 82 15.26 -1.16 11.06
N SER A 83 14.38 -1.96 11.65
CA SER A 83 14.56 -3.41 11.78
C SER A 83 14.20 -4.14 10.49
N LYS A 84 15.17 -4.86 9.91
CA LYS A 84 14.97 -5.67 8.69
C LYS A 84 13.85 -6.71 8.85
N SER A 85 13.71 -7.32 10.02
CA SER A 85 12.69 -8.34 10.26
C SER A 85 11.29 -7.73 10.32
N TRP A 86 11.13 -6.63 11.06
CA TRP A 86 9.86 -5.89 11.09
C TRP A 86 9.52 -5.29 9.72
N GLY A 87 10.52 -4.88 8.96
CA GLY A 87 10.38 -4.44 7.57
C GLY A 87 9.64 -5.43 6.70
N LYS A 88 10.04 -6.70 6.76
CA LYS A 88 9.37 -7.79 6.04
C LYS A 88 7.91 -7.97 6.48
N VAL A 89 7.65 -7.87 7.79
CA VAL A 89 6.28 -7.97 8.32
C VAL A 89 5.41 -6.84 7.76
N TRP A 90 5.91 -5.61 7.77
CA TRP A 90 5.18 -4.47 7.20
C TRP A 90 4.99 -4.56 5.70
N ALA A 91 5.98 -5.08 4.97
CA ALA A 91 5.84 -5.35 3.54
C ALA A 91 4.73 -6.37 3.26
N ILE A 92 4.69 -7.49 3.99
CA ILE A 92 3.61 -8.48 3.84
C ILE A 92 2.25 -7.85 4.13
N PHE A 93 2.15 -7.09 5.22
CA PHE A 93 0.90 -6.48 5.64
C PHE A 93 0.39 -5.43 4.64
N PHE A 94 1.18 -4.43 4.27
CA PHE A 94 0.70 -3.36 3.39
C PHE A 94 0.62 -3.79 1.91
N ILE A 95 1.55 -4.62 1.44
CA ILE A 95 1.64 -4.97 0.02
C ILE A 95 0.79 -6.20 -0.31
N GLU A 96 0.86 -7.26 0.49
CA GLU A 96 0.14 -8.51 0.20
C GLU A 96 -1.28 -8.50 0.76
N LEU A 97 -1.44 -8.18 2.06
CA LEU A 97 -2.75 -8.19 2.71
C LEU A 97 -3.61 -7.00 2.29
N CYS A 98 -3.07 -5.77 2.27
CA CYS A 98 -3.88 -4.59 1.93
C CYS A 98 -3.98 -4.32 0.42
N SER A 99 -2.93 -4.61 -0.37
CA SER A 99 -2.85 -4.19 -1.79
C SER A 99 -2.93 -5.34 -2.80
N ALA A 100 -2.92 -6.59 -2.34
CA ALA A 100 -2.99 -7.79 -3.18
C ALA A 100 -1.87 -7.89 -4.25
N PHE A 101 -0.65 -7.50 -3.89
CA PHE A 101 0.56 -7.75 -4.69
C PHE A 101 1.51 -8.67 -3.92
N THR A 102 2.39 -9.40 -4.60
CA THR A 102 3.52 -10.08 -3.94
C THR A 102 4.51 -9.03 -3.43
N ALA A 103 4.93 -9.11 -2.15
CA ALA A 103 5.80 -8.10 -1.55
C ALA A 103 7.14 -7.96 -2.28
N GLU A 104 7.71 -9.09 -2.70
CA GLU A 104 8.97 -9.15 -3.45
C GLU A 104 8.86 -8.48 -4.82
N GLN A 105 7.89 -8.89 -5.65
CA GLN A 105 7.74 -8.35 -7.00
C GLN A 105 7.32 -6.88 -6.97
N ALA A 106 6.44 -6.48 -6.04
CA ALA A 106 6.04 -5.09 -5.89
C ALA A 106 7.22 -4.20 -5.51
N THR A 107 8.03 -4.64 -4.54
CA THR A 107 9.23 -3.89 -4.13
C THR A 107 10.25 -3.82 -5.25
N TYR A 108 10.48 -4.93 -5.96
CA TYR A 108 11.36 -4.95 -7.12
C TYR A 108 10.87 -4.02 -8.23
N ASN A 109 9.61 -4.13 -8.64
CA ASN A 109 9.04 -3.29 -9.69
C ASN A 109 9.04 -1.81 -9.28
N HIS A 110 8.80 -1.49 -8.01
CA HIS A 110 8.79 -0.12 -7.51
C HIS A 110 10.20 0.48 -7.41
N VAL A 111 11.12 -0.21 -6.73
CA VAL A 111 12.47 0.33 -6.50
C VAL A 111 13.33 0.21 -7.75
N LYS A 112 13.28 -0.94 -8.44
CA LYS A 112 14.19 -1.23 -9.55
C LYS A 112 13.68 -0.74 -10.90
N LEU A 113 12.37 -0.83 -11.15
CA LEU A 113 11.80 -0.36 -12.42
C LEU A 113 11.33 1.09 -12.27
N HIS A 114 10.39 1.39 -11.37
CA HIS A 114 9.85 2.74 -11.24
C HIS A 114 10.94 3.77 -10.85
N HIS A 115 11.66 3.56 -9.74
CA HIS A 115 12.77 4.45 -9.38
C HIS A 115 14.02 4.29 -10.25
N GLY A 116 14.19 3.16 -10.94
CA GLY A 116 15.30 2.99 -11.90
C GLY A 116 15.22 3.93 -13.10
N TYR A 117 14.01 4.29 -13.54
CA TYR A 117 13.80 5.20 -14.66
C TYR A 117 13.53 6.66 -14.23
N THR A 118 12.92 6.88 -13.05
CA THR A 118 12.66 8.25 -12.54
C THR A 118 13.90 8.93 -11.94
N ASN A 119 14.92 8.18 -11.52
CA ASN A 119 16.18 8.73 -10.98
C ASN A 119 17.22 9.11 -12.06
N VAL A 120 16.90 8.99 -13.35
CA VAL A 120 17.79 9.45 -14.41
C VAL A 120 17.56 10.94 -14.66
N ILE A 121 18.52 11.76 -14.23
CA ILE A 121 18.49 13.23 -14.42
C ILE A 121 18.30 13.53 -15.91
N GLY A 122 17.18 14.20 -16.25
CA GLY A 122 16.83 14.61 -17.62
C GLY A 122 15.79 13.74 -18.34
N LEU A 123 15.36 12.60 -17.77
CA LEU A 123 14.33 11.74 -18.35
C LEU A 123 12.90 12.05 -17.86
N GLY A 124 12.75 13.05 -16.98
CA GLY A 124 11.47 13.43 -16.41
C GLY A 124 10.91 12.34 -15.48
N ASP A 125 9.82 12.68 -14.80
CA ASP A 125 9.08 11.81 -13.90
C ASP A 125 8.43 10.68 -14.72
N SER A 126 9.24 9.70 -15.13
CA SER A 126 8.85 8.49 -15.84
C SER A 126 8.16 7.54 -14.87
N SER A 127 7.08 8.04 -14.27
CA SER A 127 5.96 7.23 -13.87
C SER A 127 5.66 6.32 -15.06
N THR A 128 5.95 5.03 -14.91
CA THR A 128 5.48 3.96 -15.79
C THR A 128 3.95 3.88 -15.62
N SER A 129 3.27 4.95 -16.03
CA SER A 129 1.83 5.14 -16.01
C SER A 129 1.12 4.17 -16.96
N VAL A 130 1.87 3.48 -17.82
CA VAL A 130 1.36 2.38 -18.65
C VAL A 130 1.01 1.14 -17.81
N VAL A 131 1.73 0.88 -16.70
CA VAL A 131 1.36 -0.21 -15.77
C VAL A 131 0.27 0.28 -14.81
N GLY A 132 0.31 1.56 -14.40
CA GLY A 132 -0.74 2.22 -13.60
C GLY A 132 -2.14 2.16 -14.21
N LYS A 133 -2.25 2.30 -15.54
CA LYS A 133 -3.54 2.34 -16.22
C LYS A 133 -4.29 1.00 -16.23
N LEU A 134 -3.59 -0.13 -16.13
CA LEU A 134 -4.22 -1.45 -16.02
C LEU A 134 -4.78 -1.74 -14.60
N TYR A 135 -4.20 -1.11 -13.57
CA TYR A 135 -4.65 -1.31 -12.18
C TYR A 135 -5.93 -0.57 -11.81
N HIS A 136 -6.26 0.52 -12.52
CA HIS A 136 -7.54 1.21 -12.29
C HIS A 136 -8.75 0.38 -12.74
N LEU A 137 -8.62 -0.50 -13.73
CA LEU A 137 -9.67 -1.46 -14.10
C LEU A 137 -9.72 -2.69 -13.18
N ALA A 138 -8.64 -3.01 -12.45
CA ALA A 138 -8.55 -4.19 -11.59
C ALA A 138 -9.41 -4.10 -10.31
N HIS A 139 -9.88 -2.90 -9.94
CA HIS A 139 -10.84 -2.72 -8.84
C HIS A 139 -12.26 -3.19 -9.21
N VAL A 140 -12.55 -3.38 -10.50
CA VAL A 140 -13.88 -3.75 -11.01
C VAL A 140 -14.06 -5.26 -11.13
N LEU A 141 -12.97 -6.05 -11.04
CA LEU A 141 -13.05 -7.51 -11.17
C LEU A 141 -12.21 -8.21 -10.09
N PRO A 142 -12.80 -8.52 -8.92
CA PRO A 142 -12.09 -9.12 -7.78
C PRO A 142 -11.68 -10.58 -7.98
N LEU A 143 -11.83 -11.13 -9.21
CA LEU A 143 -11.73 -12.56 -9.48
C LEU A 143 -10.81 -12.95 -10.65
N LEU A 144 -10.18 -11.99 -11.35
CA LEU A 144 -9.09 -12.36 -12.23
C LEU A 144 -7.83 -12.48 -11.37
N PRO A 145 -7.32 -13.70 -11.10
CA PRO A 145 -6.01 -13.82 -10.50
C PRO A 145 -5.06 -13.01 -11.37
N ARG A 146 -4.24 -12.19 -10.73
CA ARG A 146 -3.20 -11.39 -11.39
C ARG A 146 -2.12 -12.35 -11.88
N THR A 147 -2.46 -13.18 -12.87
CA THR A 147 -1.72 -14.36 -13.30
C THR A 147 -0.35 -13.98 -13.80
N ASP A 148 -0.22 -12.82 -14.46
CA ASP A 148 1.06 -12.34 -14.96
C ASP A 148 2.00 -11.82 -13.85
N LEU A 149 1.45 -11.43 -12.68
CA LEU A 149 2.25 -10.98 -11.53
C LEU A 149 2.72 -12.14 -10.65
N LEU A 150 2.06 -13.29 -10.72
CA LEU A 150 2.43 -14.54 -10.04
C LEU A 150 3.20 -15.51 -10.95
N ARG A 151 3.25 -15.25 -12.26
CA ARG A 151 3.81 -16.15 -13.28
C ARG A 151 5.29 -16.48 -13.07
N ASN A 152 6.04 -15.54 -12.48
CA ASN A 152 7.49 -15.64 -12.28
C ASN A 152 7.88 -15.75 -10.80
N VAL A 153 6.92 -16.09 -9.93
CA VAL A 153 7.12 -16.17 -8.47
C VAL A 153 7.13 -17.64 -8.04
N GLU A 154 7.96 -17.99 -7.07
CA GLU A 154 7.98 -19.36 -6.53
C GLU A 154 6.58 -19.78 -6.05
N TRP A 155 6.17 -21.02 -6.33
CA TRP A 155 4.85 -21.54 -5.98
C TRP A 155 4.46 -21.33 -4.51
N LYS A 156 5.43 -21.45 -3.60
CA LYS A 156 5.21 -21.22 -2.17
C LYS A 156 4.87 -19.76 -1.87
N ALA A 157 5.58 -18.82 -2.50
CA ALA A 157 5.32 -17.40 -2.36
C ALA A 157 3.98 -17.02 -3.03
N ALA A 158 3.68 -17.61 -4.19
CA ALA A 158 2.39 -17.40 -4.85
C ALA A 158 1.20 -17.87 -3.98
N LEU A 159 1.31 -19.06 -3.38
CA LEU A 159 0.29 -19.57 -2.45
C LEU A 159 0.15 -18.68 -1.22
N TRP A 160 1.28 -18.27 -0.63
CA TRP A 160 1.28 -17.38 0.54
C TRP A 160 0.58 -16.05 0.24
N THR A 161 0.94 -15.39 -0.85
CA THR A 161 0.31 -14.14 -1.25
C THR A 161 -1.17 -14.34 -1.53
N LEU A 162 -1.57 -15.45 -2.18
CA LEU A 162 -2.98 -15.75 -2.40
C LEU A 162 -3.74 -15.91 -1.07
N CYS A 163 -3.15 -16.58 -0.08
CA CYS A 163 -3.72 -16.66 1.28
C CYS A 163 -3.85 -15.27 1.91
N CYS A 164 -2.85 -14.40 1.78
CA CYS A 164 -2.93 -13.01 2.26
C CYS A 164 -4.02 -12.22 1.54
N MET A 165 -4.16 -12.36 0.22
CA MET A 165 -5.23 -11.70 -0.54
C MET A 165 -6.62 -12.12 -0.05
N PHE A 166 -6.85 -13.42 0.10
CA PHE A 166 -8.11 -13.95 0.61
C PHE A 166 -8.38 -13.51 2.06
N LEU A 167 -7.34 -13.46 2.90
CA LEU A 167 -7.47 -12.96 4.25
C LEU A 167 -7.86 -11.48 4.27
N GLY A 168 -7.23 -10.65 3.43
CA GLY A 168 -7.55 -9.22 3.32
C GLY A 168 -8.99 -8.99 2.84
N LEU A 169 -9.41 -9.75 1.82
CA LEU A 169 -10.78 -9.73 1.31
C LEU A 169 -11.79 -10.19 2.39
N TYR A 170 -11.48 -11.27 3.10
CA TYR A 170 -12.31 -11.79 4.18
C TYR A 170 -12.46 -10.78 5.31
N CYS A 171 -11.36 -10.17 5.78
CA CYS A 171 -11.40 -9.13 6.80
C CYS A 171 -12.25 -7.93 6.37
N HIS A 172 -12.09 -7.47 5.13
CA HIS A 172 -12.89 -6.35 4.61
C HIS A 172 -14.37 -6.71 4.53
N TYR A 173 -14.70 -7.90 4.01
CA TYR A 173 -16.07 -8.39 3.92
C TYR A 173 -16.71 -8.57 5.30
N TRP A 174 -15.96 -9.11 6.26
CA TRP A 174 -16.40 -9.26 7.64
C TRP A 174 -16.76 -7.90 8.28
N LEU A 175 -15.92 -6.89 8.09
CA LEU A 175 -16.20 -5.52 8.55
C LEU A 175 -17.44 -4.94 7.88
N LEU A 176 -17.63 -5.18 6.58
CA LEU A 176 -18.81 -4.75 5.85
C LEU A 176 -20.09 -5.36 6.46
N LEU A 177 -20.12 -6.67 6.69
CA LEU A 177 -21.28 -7.34 7.27
C LEU A 177 -21.57 -6.88 8.72
N HIS A 178 -20.55 -6.86 9.57
CA HIS A 178 -20.76 -6.70 11.01
C HIS A 178 -20.76 -5.24 11.49
N VAL A 179 -20.10 -4.32 10.77
CA VAL A 179 -19.99 -2.91 11.20
C VAL A 179 -20.90 -2.00 10.40
N SER A 180 -20.98 -2.17 9.06
CA SER A 180 -21.84 -1.32 8.22
C SER A 180 -23.30 -1.74 8.19
N GLY A 181 -23.64 -2.93 8.71
CA GLY A 181 -24.99 -3.47 8.63
C GLY A 181 -25.41 -3.88 7.20
N PHE A 182 -24.43 -4.06 6.30
CA PHE A 182 -24.67 -4.61 4.99
C PHE A 182 -25.25 -6.02 5.11
N GLN A 183 -26.37 -6.26 4.44
CA GLN A 183 -26.98 -7.58 4.36
C GLN A 183 -26.57 -8.22 3.03
N SER A 184 -25.77 -9.28 3.10
CA SER A 184 -25.56 -10.14 1.94
C SER A 184 -26.86 -10.89 1.65
N PRO A 185 -27.37 -10.88 0.41
CA PRO A 185 -28.50 -11.71 0.00
C PRO A 185 -28.12 -13.20 -0.17
N TRP A 186 -26.84 -13.52 -0.01
CA TRP A 186 -26.26 -14.88 -0.04
C TRP A 186 -25.82 -15.33 1.34
#